data_AF-Q6DBN1-F1
#
_entry.id   AF-Q6DBN1-F1
#
_cell.length_a   1.000
_cell.length_b   1.000
_cell.length_c   1.000
_cell.angle_alpha   90.00
_cell.angle_beta   90.00
_cell.angle_gamma   90.00
#
_symmetry.space_group_name_H-M   'P 1'
#
loop_
_entity.id
_entity.type
_entity.pdbx_description
1 polymer ?
#
loop_
_entity_poly.entity_id
_entity_poly.type
_entity_poly.pdbx_seq_one_letter_code
_entity_poly.pdbx_strand_id
1 'polypeptide(L)'
;MRCISCREEYLPRNAGTCKECYVEAGETEEELKREIDDLKAKVAFLRLSSSLDHGTSSTSRSFTDVVLIASEDNAGSPPIPAHKSVLVSRSPVFKAMLENEMEESLSGTIKISDVSYDALRTFVYYLYTAEACLDEQMACDLLVMSEKYQVKHLKSYCERFLVTKLSPDNSLMTYAFAHQHNAKHVLDAALSQIVENMDKLTKREEYMELVEKDPRLIVEIYEAYLSKQVNTAAGGTSTSKTS
;
A
#
# COMPACT_ATOMS: atom_id res chain seq x y z
N MET A 1 5.21 46.34 -2.83
CA MET A 1 4.50 45.12 -3.32
C MET A 1 3.67 44.56 -2.18
N ARG A 2 2.62 43.77 -2.42
CA ARG A 2 1.93 43.04 -1.33
C ARG A 2 2.47 41.62 -1.22
N CYS A 3 2.68 41.17 0.00
CA CYS A 3 3.13 39.80 0.28
C CYS A 3 2.03 38.79 -0.09
N ILE A 4 2.37 37.71 -0.81
CA ILE A 4 1.42 36.65 -1.17
C ILE A 4 0.88 35.95 0.09
N SER A 5 1.72 35.80 1.12
CA SER A 5 1.36 35.15 2.39
C SER A 5 0.47 36.04 3.28
N CYS A 6 1.03 37.09 3.90
CA CYS A 6 0.29 37.95 4.84
C CYS A 6 -0.53 39.08 4.20
N ARG A 7 -0.44 39.32 2.89
CA ARG A 7 -1.11 40.43 2.15
C ARG A 7 -0.67 41.85 2.52
N GLU A 8 0.29 42.01 3.43
CA GLU A 8 0.84 43.30 3.83
C GLU A 8 1.77 43.91 2.78
N GLU A 9 1.87 45.24 2.76
CA GLU A 9 2.80 45.96 1.88
C GLU A 9 4.23 45.89 2.39
N TYR A 10 5.17 45.60 1.49
CA TYR A 10 6.60 45.52 1.80
C TYR A 10 7.46 46.07 0.66
N LEU A 11 8.70 46.47 1.01
CA LEU A 11 9.69 46.98 0.07
C LEU A 11 10.14 45.87 -0.91
N PRO A 12 10.31 46.19 -2.20
CA PRO A 12 10.72 45.21 -3.21
C PRO A 12 12.17 44.78 -2.98
N ARG A 13 12.36 43.74 -2.17
CA ARG A 13 13.65 43.06 -1.97
C ARG A 13 13.57 41.57 -2.31
N ASN A 14 12.40 40.94 -2.10
CA ASN A 14 12.16 39.52 -2.29
C ASN A 14 10.97 39.25 -3.24
N ALA A 15 11.04 38.13 -3.97
CA ALA A 15 10.06 37.68 -4.97
C ALA A 15 8.73 37.24 -4.32
N GLY A 16 7.79 38.17 -4.16
CA GLY A 16 6.40 37.88 -3.76
C GLY A 16 6.13 37.70 -2.26
N THR A 17 7.14 37.48 -1.42
CA THR A 17 6.95 37.30 0.05
C THR A 17 7.74 38.35 0.84
N CYS A 18 7.14 38.92 1.90
CA CYS A 18 7.84 39.86 2.78
C CYS A 18 8.94 39.15 3.60
N LYS A 19 9.85 39.93 4.18
CA LYS A 19 10.97 39.40 4.98
C LYS A 19 10.48 38.59 6.19
N GLU A 20 9.45 39.06 6.88
CA GLU A 20 8.90 38.41 8.07
C GLU A 20 8.34 37.03 7.76
N CYS A 21 7.43 36.93 6.77
CA CYS A 21 6.90 35.64 6.33
C CYS A 21 7.98 34.70 5.79
N TYR A 22 9.05 35.23 5.18
CA TYR A 22 10.17 34.39 4.73
C TYR A 22 10.96 33.80 5.90
N VAL A 23 11.21 34.59 6.95
CA VAL A 23 11.87 34.12 8.18
C VAL A 23 11.00 33.11 8.90
N GLU A 24 9.70 33.41 9.07
CA GLU A 24 8.72 32.52 9.70
C GLU A 24 8.63 31.16 8.99
N ALA A 25 8.61 31.15 7.65
CA ALA A 25 8.63 29.92 6.87
C ALA A 25 9.91 29.10 7.11
N GLY A 26 11.07 29.76 7.20
CA GLY A 26 12.34 29.10 7.51
C GLY A 26 12.39 28.51 8.92
N GLU A 27 11.90 29.26 9.92
CA GLU A 27 11.79 28.77 11.30
C GLU A 27 10.87 27.55 11.40
N THR A 28 9.74 27.57 10.66
CA THR A 28 8.79 26.44 10.57
C THR A 28 9.44 25.21 9.91
N GLU A 29 10.22 25.40 8.83
CA GLU A 29 10.93 24.30 8.16
C GLU A 29 11.95 23.63 9.10
N GLU A 30 12.72 24.44 9.84
CA GLU A 30 13.68 23.93 10.83
C GLU A 30 13.02 23.20 12.00
N GLU A 31 11.85 23.65 12.45
CA GLU A 31 11.03 22.95 13.44
C GLU A 31 10.56 21.59 12.92
N LEU A 32 9.94 21.54 11.74
CA LEU A 32 9.49 20.29 11.11
C LEU A 32 10.65 19.31 10.91
N LYS A 33 11.83 19.80 10.50
CA LYS A 33 13.02 18.97 10.35
C LYS A 33 13.45 18.33 11.68
N ARG A 34 13.45 19.10 12.77
CA ARG A 34 13.76 18.59 14.13
C ARG A 34 12.76 17.52 14.57
N GLU A 35 11.46 17.72 14.30
CA GLU A 35 10.44 16.73 14.61
C GLU A 35 10.60 15.43 13.81
N ILE A 36 10.91 15.54 12.52
CA ILE A 36 11.17 14.37 11.65
C ILE A 36 12.38 13.58 12.16
N ASP A 37 13.46 14.25 12.56
CA ASP A 37 14.66 13.59 13.07
C ASP A 37 14.41 12.91 14.42
N ASP A 38 13.64 13.53 15.32
CA ASP A 38 13.19 12.89 16.57
C ASP A 38 12.28 11.68 16.32
N LEU A 39 11.34 11.77 15.38
CA LEU A 39 10.49 10.64 14.99
C LEU A 39 11.31 9.50 14.40
N LYS A 40 12.28 9.78 13.54
CA LYS A 40 13.21 8.77 13.01
C LYS A 40 14.01 8.11 14.13
N ALA A 41 14.49 8.87 15.11
CA ALA A 41 15.19 8.33 16.26
C ALA A 41 14.29 7.42 17.11
N LYS A 42 13.04 7.83 17.36
CA LYS A 42 12.04 6.99 18.06
C LYS A 42 11.73 5.71 17.29
N VAL A 43 11.54 5.80 15.98
CA VAL A 43 11.32 4.61 15.12
C VAL A 43 12.54 3.69 15.19
N ALA A 44 13.75 4.23 15.10
CA ALA A 44 14.98 3.43 15.20
C ALA A 44 15.11 2.73 16.56
N PHE A 45 14.77 3.41 17.66
CA PHE A 45 14.76 2.83 19.01
C PHE A 45 13.72 1.71 19.16
N LEU A 46 12.55 1.84 18.53
CA LEU A 46 11.45 0.88 18.60
C LEU A 46 11.55 -0.27 17.58
N ARG A 47 12.51 -0.22 16.65
CA ARG A 47 12.74 -1.33 15.70
C ARG A 47 13.22 -2.56 16.48
N LEU A 48 12.51 -3.66 16.29
CA LEU A 48 12.97 -4.95 16.79
C LEU A 48 13.97 -5.52 15.79
N SER A 49 15.11 -6.01 16.28
CA SER A 49 16.07 -6.74 15.45
C SER A 49 15.38 -7.95 14.84
N SER A 50 15.33 -8.02 13.50
CA SER A 50 14.83 -9.20 12.83
C SER A 50 15.90 -10.30 12.93
N SER A 51 15.50 -11.55 13.21
CA SER A 51 16.45 -12.68 13.09
C SER A 51 16.89 -12.92 11.63
N LEU A 52 16.25 -12.24 10.67
CA LEU A 52 16.47 -12.40 9.23
C LEU A 52 17.71 -11.64 8.73
N ASP A 53 18.22 -10.66 9.49
CA ASP A 53 19.37 -9.83 9.11
C ASP A 53 20.72 -10.58 9.23
N HIS A 54 20.75 -11.71 9.95
CA HIS A 54 21.98 -12.50 10.12
C HIS A 54 22.13 -13.54 9.03
N GLY A 55 22.55 -13.08 7.84
CA GLY A 55 23.38 -13.91 6.98
C GLY A 55 24.66 -14.28 7.75
N THR A 56 24.88 -15.56 8.01
CA THR A 56 26.14 -16.13 8.50
C THR A 56 26.64 -15.66 9.88
N SER A 57 26.07 -16.18 10.97
CA SER A 57 26.86 -16.58 12.16
C SER A 57 26.00 -17.37 13.15
N SER A 58 26.38 -18.63 13.35
CA SER A 58 25.90 -19.48 14.42
C SER A 58 25.97 -18.79 15.78
N THR A 59 24.95 -19.01 16.61
CA THR A 59 24.89 -18.86 18.10
C THR A 59 24.09 -17.73 18.76
N SER A 60 23.39 -16.83 18.06
CA SER A 60 22.34 -16.07 18.76
C SER A 60 21.12 -16.96 18.93
N ARG A 61 20.94 -17.48 20.14
CA ARG A 61 19.72 -18.19 20.57
C ARG A 61 18.58 -17.15 20.56
N SER A 62 17.97 -16.94 19.39
CA SER A 62 16.85 -16.01 19.27
C SER A 62 15.71 -16.50 20.17
N PHE A 63 15.11 -15.61 20.95
CA PHE A 63 13.94 -15.92 21.79
C PHE A 63 12.66 -16.12 20.96
N THR A 64 12.82 -16.59 19.72
CA THR A 64 11.73 -16.87 18.80
C THR A 64 10.91 -18.02 19.36
N ASP A 65 9.61 -17.81 19.47
CA ASP A 65 8.63 -18.70 20.10
C ASP A 65 7.57 -19.19 19.09
N VAL A 66 7.75 -18.85 17.81
CA VAL A 66 6.93 -19.30 16.69
C VAL A 66 7.75 -19.36 15.39
N VAL A 67 7.42 -20.31 14.52
CA VAL A 67 7.96 -20.41 13.16
C VAL A 67 6.84 -20.31 12.12
N LEU A 68 7.10 -19.63 11.02
CA LEU A 68 6.20 -19.56 9.87
C LEU A 68 6.76 -20.40 8.72
N ILE A 69 5.89 -21.12 8.02
CA ILE A 69 6.24 -21.98 6.89
C ILE A 69 5.41 -21.58 5.67
N ALA A 70 6.07 -21.24 4.57
CA ALA A 70 5.44 -21.03 3.26
C ALA A 70 5.11 -22.39 2.64
N SER A 71 3.87 -22.60 2.18
CA SER A 71 3.45 -23.91 1.66
C SER A 71 3.77 -24.16 0.19
N GLU A 72 3.95 -23.11 -0.62
CA GLU A 72 4.12 -23.27 -2.08
C GLU A 72 5.50 -23.76 -2.47
N ASP A 73 6.51 -23.41 -1.70
CA ASP A 73 7.84 -23.91 -1.95
C ASP A 73 7.92 -25.34 -1.46
N ASN A 74 8.28 -26.23 -2.39
CA ASN A 74 8.70 -27.60 -2.13
C ASN A 74 9.46 -27.68 -0.79
N ALA A 75 9.28 -28.78 -0.05
CA ALA A 75 9.70 -29.03 1.34
C ALA A 75 11.13 -28.62 1.82
N GLY A 76 11.95 -27.96 1.00
CA GLY A 76 13.25 -27.39 1.31
C GLY A 76 13.29 -25.90 1.70
N SER A 77 12.21 -25.10 1.56
CA SER A 77 12.26 -23.71 2.07
C SER A 77 12.36 -23.70 3.61
N PRO A 78 13.32 -22.97 4.20
CA PRO A 78 13.54 -23.01 5.64
C PRO A 78 12.38 -22.35 6.39
N PRO A 79 12.07 -22.80 7.62
CA PRO A 79 11.11 -22.11 8.46
C PRO A 79 11.60 -20.70 8.81
N ILE A 80 10.68 -19.75 8.91
CA ILE A 80 10.96 -18.36 9.24
C ILE A 80 10.69 -18.15 10.74
N PRO A 81 11.74 -18.04 11.57
CA PRO A 81 11.56 -17.82 13.00
C PRO A 81 11.06 -16.41 13.29
N ALA A 82 10.11 -16.29 14.21
CA ALA A 82 9.50 -15.02 14.60
C ALA A 82 9.10 -15.03 16.09
N HIS A 83 8.50 -13.93 16.55
CA HIS A 83 8.04 -13.75 17.90
C HIS A 83 6.52 -13.54 17.89
N LYS A 84 5.77 -14.36 18.65
CA LYS A 84 4.30 -14.25 18.78
C LYS A 84 3.91 -12.83 19.16
N SER A 85 4.61 -12.22 20.11
CA SER A 85 4.38 -10.84 20.55
C SER A 85 4.40 -9.80 19.42
N VAL A 86 5.27 -9.99 18.43
CA VAL A 86 5.33 -9.13 17.23
C VAL A 86 4.15 -9.41 16.31
N LEU A 87 3.87 -10.69 16.03
CA LEU A 87 2.75 -11.06 15.16
C LEU A 87 1.41 -10.54 15.71
N VAL A 88 1.11 -10.76 17.00
CA VAL A 88 -0.17 -10.35 17.60
C VAL A 88 -0.31 -8.83 17.67
N SER A 89 0.80 -8.11 17.87
CA SER A 89 0.77 -6.64 17.98
C SER A 89 0.57 -5.95 16.64
N ARG A 90 0.93 -6.62 15.53
CA ARG A 90 0.87 -6.05 14.17
C ARG A 90 -0.30 -6.56 13.33
N SER A 91 -0.90 -7.68 13.72
CA SER A 91 -2.02 -8.30 12.99
C SER A 91 -3.10 -8.79 13.95
N PRO A 92 -4.35 -8.28 13.84
CA PRO A 92 -5.47 -8.81 14.62
C PRO A 92 -5.81 -10.25 14.23
N VAL A 93 -5.47 -10.68 13.01
CA VAL A 93 -5.67 -12.07 12.56
C VAL A 93 -4.68 -13.00 13.25
N PHE A 94 -3.38 -12.64 13.31
CA PHE A 94 -2.44 -13.42 14.11
C PHE A 94 -2.77 -13.38 15.60
N LYS A 95 -3.26 -12.25 16.11
CA LYS A 95 -3.74 -12.17 17.49
C LYS A 95 -4.85 -13.20 17.75
N ALA A 96 -5.91 -13.21 16.94
CA ALA A 96 -6.98 -14.18 17.07
C ALA A 96 -6.48 -15.63 16.91
N MET A 97 -5.61 -15.90 15.94
CA MET A 97 -5.03 -17.22 15.68
C MET A 97 -4.21 -17.74 16.87
N LEU A 98 -3.45 -16.88 17.54
CA LEU A 98 -2.54 -17.25 18.63
C LEU A 98 -3.18 -17.17 20.03
N GLU A 99 -4.25 -16.40 20.21
CA GLU A 99 -5.04 -16.36 21.45
C GLU A 99 -6.00 -17.54 21.57
N ASN A 100 -6.49 -18.06 20.44
CA ASN A 100 -7.32 -19.26 20.44
C ASN A 100 -6.42 -20.48 20.68
N GLU A 101 -6.79 -21.36 21.61
CA GLU A 101 -6.08 -22.63 21.92
C GLU A 101 -6.18 -23.68 20.77
N MET A 102 -6.01 -23.25 19.52
CA MET A 102 -6.00 -24.08 18.31
C MET A 102 -4.59 -24.60 17.98
N GLU A 103 -4.47 -25.43 16.95
CA GLU A 103 -3.24 -26.15 16.58
C GLU A 103 -2.02 -25.22 16.45
N GLU A 104 -2.20 -24.04 15.87
CA GLU A 104 -1.15 -23.05 15.64
C GLU A 104 -0.62 -22.44 16.95
N SER A 105 -1.51 -22.21 17.93
CA SER A 105 -1.12 -21.67 19.24
C SER A 105 -0.26 -22.65 20.03
N LEU A 106 -0.59 -23.94 19.94
CA LEU A 106 0.03 -25.04 20.69
C LEU A 106 1.31 -25.57 20.04
N SER A 107 1.33 -25.67 18.71
CA SER A 107 2.48 -26.21 17.96
C SER A 107 3.64 -25.23 17.84
N GLY A 108 3.38 -23.93 17.98
CA GLY A 108 4.37 -22.88 17.68
C GLY A 108 4.72 -22.82 16.19
N THR A 109 3.91 -23.40 15.30
CA THR A 109 4.12 -23.41 13.86
C THR A 109 2.89 -22.86 13.15
N ILE A 110 3.09 -21.84 12.30
CA ILE A 110 2.04 -21.27 11.45
C ILE A 110 2.36 -21.61 10.00
N LYS A 111 1.50 -22.40 9.36
CA LYS A 111 1.61 -22.70 7.93
C LYS A 111 0.78 -21.70 7.15
N ILE A 112 1.42 -21.00 6.21
CA ILE A 112 0.75 -20.04 5.34
C ILE A 112 0.74 -20.59 3.94
N SER A 113 -0.48 -20.81 3.43
CA SER A 113 -0.70 -21.26 2.06
C SER A 113 -0.64 -20.13 1.05
N ASP A 114 -0.40 -20.51 -0.21
CA ASP A 114 -0.52 -19.65 -1.39
C ASP A 114 0.41 -18.42 -1.32
N VAL A 115 1.63 -18.65 -0.85
CA VAL A 115 2.67 -17.62 -0.74
C VAL A 115 4.06 -18.23 -0.96
N SER A 116 4.90 -17.51 -1.69
CA SER A 116 6.33 -17.82 -1.81
C SER A 116 7.08 -17.56 -0.51
N TYR A 117 8.20 -18.26 -0.30
CA TYR A 117 9.08 -17.99 0.84
C TYR A 117 9.53 -16.53 0.88
N ASP A 118 9.89 -15.93 -0.25
CA ASP A 118 10.39 -14.56 -0.30
C ASP A 118 9.34 -13.53 0.07
N ALA A 119 8.08 -13.70 -0.38
CA ALA A 119 6.98 -12.84 0.02
C ALA A 119 6.67 -12.99 1.51
N LEU A 120 6.62 -14.23 2.03
CA LEU A 120 6.41 -14.46 3.45
C LEU A 120 7.54 -13.89 4.30
N ARG A 121 8.78 -14.07 3.87
CA ARG A 121 9.98 -13.52 4.52
C ARG A 121 9.93 -12.00 4.57
N THR A 122 9.58 -11.37 3.46
CA THR A 122 9.45 -9.90 3.35
C THR A 122 8.29 -9.39 4.20
N PHE A 123 7.16 -10.09 4.23
CA PHE A 123 6.03 -9.76 5.09
C PHE A 123 6.41 -9.81 6.57
N VAL A 124 7.06 -10.89 7.02
CA VAL A 124 7.55 -11.01 8.40
C VAL A 124 8.53 -9.89 8.70
N TYR A 125 9.52 -9.65 7.84
CA TYR A 125 10.47 -8.55 7.99
C TYR A 125 9.76 -7.21 8.18
N TYR A 126 8.76 -6.91 7.35
CA TYR A 126 7.96 -5.69 7.45
C TYR A 126 7.27 -5.53 8.82
N LEU A 127 6.79 -6.61 9.44
CA LEU A 127 6.18 -6.53 10.78
C LEU A 127 7.17 -6.07 11.87
N TYR A 128 8.47 -6.28 11.65
CA TYR A 128 9.53 -5.81 12.56
C TYR A 128 9.99 -4.38 12.24
N THR A 129 10.09 -4.04 10.95
CA THR A 129 10.86 -2.87 10.52
C THR A 129 10.00 -1.76 9.91
N ALA A 130 8.79 -2.09 9.46
CA ALA A 130 7.95 -1.28 8.57
C ALA A 130 8.63 -0.93 7.23
N GLU A 131 9.59 -1.74 6.79
CA GLU A 131 10.33 -1.57 5.54
C GLU A 131 10.12 -2.79 4.62
N ALA A 132 9.96 -2.54 3.32
CA ALA A 132 9.95 -3.58 2.29
C ALA A 132 10.49 -3.00 0.97
N CYS A 133 11.32 -3.77 0.26
CA CYS A 133 11.70 -3.46 -1.11
C CYS A 133 10.60 -3.98 -2.04
N LEU A 134 9.92 -3.08 -2.74
CA LEU A 134 8.80 -3.42 -3.61
C LEU A 134 9.20 -3.39 -5.08
N ASP A 135 8.88 -4.47 -5.78
CA ASP A 135 8.60 -4.51 -7.21
C ASP A 135 7.10 -4.80 -7.43
N GLU A 136 6.65 -4.91 -8.67
CA GLU A 136 5.23 -5.13 -8.99
C GLU A 136 4.71 -6.46 -8.43
N GLN A 137 5.48 -7.54 -8.49
CA GLN A 137 5.07 -8.85 -7.99
C GLN A 137 5.02 -8.87 -6.46
N MET A 138 6.09 -8.43 -5.79
CA MET A 138 6.16 -8.35 -4.34
C MET A 138 5.09 -7.41 -3.78
N ALA A 139 4.78 -6.31 -4.47
CA ALA A 139 3.70 -5.42 -4.06
C ALA A 139 2.34 -6.11 -4.11
N CYS A 140 2.06 -6.91 -5.14
CA CYS A 140 0.84 -7.73 -5.22
C CYS A 140 0.80 -8.76 -4.08
N ASP A 141 1.85 -9.56 -3.89
CA ASP A 141 1.90 -10.60 -2.86
C ASP A 141 1.70 -10.02 -1.46
N LEU A 142 2.42 -8.95 -1.13
CA LEU A 142 2.29 -8.27 0.16
C LEU A 142 0.93 -7.57 0.32
N LEU A 143 0.29 -7.10 -0.75
CA LEU A 143 -1.07 -6.58 -0.70
C LEU A 143 -2.05 -7.69 -0.31
N VAL A 144 -1.96 -8.86 -0.95
CA VAL A 144 -2.82 -10.01 -0.61
C VAL A 144 -2.63 -10.43 0.85
N MET A 145 -1.37 -10.56 1.29
CA MET A 145 -1.06 -10.89 2.68
C MET A 145 -1.53 -9.83 3.67
N SER A 146 -1.31 -8.55 3.36
CA SER A 146 -1.70 -7.46 4.26
C SER A 146 -3.22 -7.31 4.37
N GLU A 147 -3.99 -7.64 3.34
CA GLU A 147 -5.44 -7.77 3.45
C GLU A 147 -5.82 -8.99 4.30
N LYS A 148 -5.29 -10.18 3.98
CA LYS A 148 -5.57 -11.45 4.69
C LYS A 148 -5.27 -11.36 6.19
N TYR A 149 -4.15 -10.73 6.55
CA TYR A 149 -3.70 -10.57 7.94
C TYR A 149 -4.01 -9.18 8.51
N GLN A 150 -4.78 -8.34 7.81
CA GLN A 150 -5.26 -7.03 8.25
C GLN A 150 -4.15 -6.06 8.71
N VAL A 151 -3.02 -6.05 8.01
CA VAL A 151 -1.90 -5.14 8.23
C VAL A 151 -2.10 -3.86 7.41
N LYS A 152 -3.00 -2.99 7.89
CA LYS A 152 -3.49 -1.81 7.14
C LYS A 152 -2.39 -0.90 6.58
N HIS A 153 -1.33 -0.65 7.36
CA HIS A 153 -0.22 0.20 6.92
C HIS A 153 0.54 -0.40 5.73
N LEU A 154 0.76 -1.72 5.73
CA LEU A 154 1.37 -2.42 4.60
C LEU A 154 0.45 -2.39 3.38
N LYS A 155 -0.85 -2.64 3.58
CA LYS A 155 -1.83 -2.57 2.49
C LYS A 155 -1.77 -1.23 1.77
N SER A 156 -1.88 -0.12 2.51
CA SER A 156 -1.80 1.22 1.94
C SER A 156 -0.44 1.52 1.29
N TYR A 157 0.65 0.95 1.81
CA TYR A 157 1.98 1.10 1.18
C TYR A 157 2.03 0.42 -0.20
N CYS A 158 1.56 -0.83 -0.29
CA CYS A 158 1.46 -1.56 -1.55
C CYS A 158 0.48 -0.88 -2.52
N GLU A 159 -0.68 -0.43 -2.05
CA GLU A 159 -1.66 0.28 -2.89
C GLU A 159 -1.06 1.54 -3.54
N ARG A 160 -0.32 2.35 -2.76
CA ARG A 160 0.35 3.53 -3.29
C ARG A 160 1.38 3.17 -4.36
N PHE A 161 2.18 2.13 -4.12
CA PHE A 161 3.17 1.66 -5.08
C PHE A 161 2.50 1.20 -6.39
N LEU A 162 1.48 0.35 -6.31
CA LEU A 162 0.77 -0.17 -7.49
C LEU A 162 0.12 0.96 -8.31
N VAL A 163 -0.45 1.98 -7.67
CA VAL A 163 -0.98 3.15 -8.39
C VAL A 163 0.11 3.88 -9.19
N THR A 164 1.35 3.94 -8.70
CA THR A 164 2.46 4.54 -9.48
C THR A 164 2.89 3.71 -10.69
N LYS A 165 2.51 2.43 -10.74
CA LYS A 165 2.82 1.49 -11.83
C LYS A 165 1.65 1.29 -12.79
N LEU A 166 0.51 1.88 -12.48
CA LEU A 166 -0.68 1.79 -13.29
C LEU A 166 -0.47 2.42 -14.66
N SER A 167 -0.87 1.71 -15.70
CA SER A 167 -0.79 2.15 -17.09
C SER A 167 -2.05 1.70 -17.86
N PRO A 168 -2.34 2.29 -19.03
CA PRO A 168 -3.44 1.84 -19.88
C PRO A 168 -3.33 0.37 -20.33
N ASP A 169 -2.13 -0.22 -20.25
CA ASP A 169 -1.89 -1.63 -20.64
C ASP A 169 -2.21 -2.60 -19.50
N ASN A 170 -1.84 -2.29 -18.26
CA ASN A 170 -2.07 -3.18 -17.11
C ASN A 170 -3.35 -2.85 -16.31
N SER A 171 -4.05 -1.76 -16.63
CA SER A 171 -5.17 -1.25 -15.83
C SER A 171 -6.31 -2.24 -15.63
N LEU A 172 -6.66 -3.06 -16.64
CA LEU A 172 -7.77 -4.00 -16.54
C LEU A 172 -7.49 -5.15 -15.57
N MET A 173 -6.30 -5.76 -15.66
CA MET A 173 -5.88 -6.80 -14.73
C MET A 173 -5.67 -6.24 -13.33
N THR A 174 -5.13 -5.03 -13.23
CA THR A 174 -4.98 -4.32 -11.95
C THR A 174 -6.35 -4.02 -11.30
N TYR A 175 -7.37 -3.66 -12.09
CA TYR A 175 -8.74 -3.47 -11.60
C TYR A 175 -9.31 -4.77 -11.04
N ALA A 176 -9.22 -5.88 -11.79
CA ALA A 176 -9.71 -7.19 -11.34
C ALA A 176 -9.00 -7.65 -10.04
N PHE A 177 -7.67 -7.51 -9.98
CA PHE A 177 -6.88 -7.80 -8.79
C PHE A 177 -7.30 -6.93 -7.60
N ALA A 178 -7.43 -5.62 -7.81
CA ALA A 178 -7.82 -4.70 -6.75
C ALA A 178 -9.23 -4.99 -6.22
N HIS A 179 -10.15 -5.39 -7.10
CA HIS A 179 -11.50 -5.81 -6.71
C HIS A 179 -11.44 -7.06 -5.84
N GLN A 180 -10.69 -8.09 -6.27
CA GLN A 180 -10.55 -9.36 -5.54
C GLN A 180 -9.96 -9.19 -4.14
N HIS A 181 -9.05 -8.22 -3.93
CA HIS A 181 -8.34 -8.00 -2.66
C HIS A 181 -8.79 -6.74 -1.90
N ASN A 182 -9.99 -6.22 -2.22
CA ASN A 182 -10.59 -5.05 -1.60
C ASN A 182 -9.66 -3.82 -1.55
N ALA A 183 -8.82 -3.64 -2.57
CA ALA A 183 -7.80 -2.59 -2.64
C ALA A 183 -8.37 -1.31 -3.25
N LYS A 184 -9.23 -0.61 -2.48
CA LYS A 184 -10.08 0.48 -3.00
C LYS A 184 -9.31 1.57 -3.74
N HIS A 185 -8.17 2.01 -3.22
CA HIS A 185 -7.41 3.09 -3.86
C HIS A 185 -6.84 2.68 -5.23
N VAL A 186 -6.42 1.42 -5.36
CA VAL A 186 -5.97 0.85 -6.63
C VAL A 186 -7.16 0.64 -7.57
N LEU A 187 -8.29 0.16 -7.04
CA LEU A 187 -9.53 -0.06 -7.77
C LEU A 187 -10.01 1.23 -8.44
N ASP A 188 -10.13 2.32 -7.67
CA ASP A 188 -10.62 3.61 -8.16
C ASP A 188 -9.67 4.22 -9.21
N ALA A 189 -8.35 4.10 -9.00
CA ALA A 189 -7.34 4.58 -9.96
C ALA A 189 -7.35 3.76 -11.26
N ALA A 190 -7.42 2.43 -11.16
CA ALA A 190 -7.51 1.53 -12.30
C ALA A 190 -8.79 1.77 -13.11
N LEU A 191 -9.93 1.91 -12.44
CA LEU A 191 -11.20 2.22 -13.08
C LEU A 191 -11.13 3.56 -13.84
N SER A 192 -10.53 4.58 -13.23
CA SER A 192 -10.35 5.89 -13.87
C SER A 192 -9.53 5.79 -15.16
N GLN A 193 -8.43 5.04 -15.14
CA GLN A 193 -7.59 4.79 -16.33
C GLN A 193 -8.32 4.01 -17.42
N ILE A 194 -9.12 3.00 -17.05
CA ILE A 194 -9.94 2.23 -18.00
C ILE A 194 -10.98 3.13 -18.66
N VAL A 195 -11.72 3.90 -17.86
CA VAL A 195 -12.77 4.81 -18.33
C VAL A 195 -12.22 5.91 -19.25
N GLU A 196 -10.97 6.34 -19.04
CA GLU A 196 -10.27 7.28 -19.93
C GLU A 196 -9.85 6.66 -21.26
N ASN A 197 -9.64 5.33 -21.32
CA ASN A 197 -9.20 4.59 -22.50
C ASN A 197 -10.27 3.58 -22.99
N MET A 198 -11.55 3.90 -22.75
CA MET A 198 -12.67 2.98 -22.95
C MET A 198 -12.78 2.47 -24.40
N ASP A 199 -12.36 3.27 -25.39
CA ASP A 199 -12.38 2.93 -26.82
C ASP A 199 -11.44 1.76 -27.20
N LYS A 200 -10.47 1.46 -26.33
CA LYS A 200 -9.51 0.36 -26.52
C LYS A 200 -9.87 -0.87 -25.71
N LEU A 201 -10.83 -0.78 -24.78
CA LEU A 201 -11.14 -1.83 -23.81
C LEU A 201 -11.44 -3.17 -24.49
N THR A 202 -12.34 -3.18 -25.49
CA THR A 202 -12.77 -4.41 -26.19
C THR A 202 -11.70 -5.03 -27.09
N LYS A 203 -10.60 -4.32 -27.33
CA LYS A 203 -9.46 -4.80 -28.14
C LYS A 203 -8.40 -5.52 -27.30
N ARG A 204 -8.51 -5.47 -25.98
CA ARG A 204 -7.59 -6.12 -25.04
C ARG A 204 -7.92 -7.61 -24.93
N GLU A 205 -6.92 -8.46 -24.84
CA GLU A 205 -7.11 -9.91 -24.67
C GLU A 205 -7.70 -10.19 -23.28
N GLU A 206 -7.23 -9.43 -22.30
CA GLU A 206 -7.62 -9.44 -20.90
C GLU A 206 -9.12 -9.11 -20.71
N TYR A 207 -9.72 -8.37 -21.66
CA TYR A 207 -11.16 -8.10 -21.64
C TYR A 207 -11.97 -9.37 -21.86
N MET A 208 -11.57 -10.22 -22.81
CA MET A 208 -12.29 -11.47 -23.09
C MET A 208 -12.17 -12.44 -21.92
N GLU A 209 -10.98 -12.52 -21.31
CA GLU A 209 -10.77 -13.30 -20.10
C GLU A 209 -11.69 -12.84 -18.95
N LEU A 210 -11.83 -11.52 -18.77
CA LEU A 210 -12.68 -10.97 -17.71
C LEU A 210 -14.17 -11.15 -18.00
N VAL A 211 -14.60 -11.03 -19.26
CA VAL A 211 -15.99 -11.33 -19.68
C VAL A 211 -16.36 -12.78 -19.35
N GLU A 212 -15.43 -13.72 -19.51
CA GLU A 212 -15.66 -15.14 -19.21
C GLU A 212 -15.62 -15.43 -17.70
N LYS A 213 -14.61 -14.93 -16.99
CA LYS A 213 -14.36 -15.28 -15.58
C LYS A 213 -15.19 -14.47 -14.59
N ASP A 214 -15.37 -13.17 -14.81
CA ASP A 214 -16.18 -12.31 -13.95
C ASP A 214 -16.87 -11.18 -14.72
N PRO A 215 -17.96 -11.47 -15.44
CA PRO A 215 -18.67 -10.48 -16.25
C PRO A 215 -19.26 -9.32 -15.42
N ARG A 216 -19.39 -9.46 -14.09
CA ARG A 216 -19.88 -8.38 -13.22
C ARG A 216 -18.91 -7.20 -13.21
N LEU A 217 -17.60 -7.48 -13.25
CA LEU A 217 -16.57 -6.44 -13.31
C LEU A 217 -16.67 -5.62 -14.60
N ILE A 218 -17.03 -6.25 -15.71
CA ILE A 218 -17.28 -5.55 -16.97
C ILE A 218 -18.51 -4.67 -16.87
N VAL A 219 -19.60 -5.16 -16.26
CA VAL A 219 -20.82 -4.35 -16.03
C VAL A 219 -20.50 -3.12 -15.21
N GLU A 220 -19.77 -3.25 -14.10
CA GLU A 220 -19.36 -2.12 -13.24
C GLU A 220 -18.54 -1.07 -14.02
N ILE A 221 -17.60 -1.51 -14.87
CA ILE A 221 -16.81 -0.61 -15.72
C ILE A 221 -17.72 0.19 -16.66
N TYR A 222 -18.68 -0.47 -17.32
CA TYR A 222 -19.62 0.22 -18.20
C TYR A 222 -20.57 1.16 -17.44
N GLU A 223 -21.07 0.76 -16.27
CA GLU A 223 -21.89 1.62 -15.40
C GLU A 223 -21.14 2.88 -14.97
N ALA A 224 -19.87 2.74 -14.57
CA ALA A 224 -19.00 3.86 -14.24
C ALA A 224 -18.76 4.79 -15.44
N TYR A 225 -18.50 4.21 -16.62
CA TYR A 225 -18.35 4.97 -17.87
C TYR A 225 -19.63 5.76 -18.22
N LEU A 226 -20.79 5.10 -18.20
CA LEU A 226 -22.08 5.75 -18.49
C LEU A 226 -22.41 6.85 -17.48
N SER A 227 -22.15 6.61 -16.19
CA SER A 227 -22.32 7.62 -15.14
C SER A 227 -21.47 8.87 -15.37
N LYS A 228 -20.21 8.69 -15.81
CA LYS A 228 -19.32 9.80 -16.19
C LYS A 228 -19.87 10.60 -17.38
N GLN A 229 -20.46 9.92 -18.38
CA GLN A 229 -21.06 10.58 -19.54
C GLN A 229 -22.30 11.41 -19.19
N VAL A 230 -23.20 10.88 -18.35
CA VAL A 230 -24.39 11.60 -17.88
C VAL A 230 -24.00 12.87 -17.12
N ASN A 231 -23.01 12.79 -16.23
CA ASN A 231 -22.53 13.94 -15.46
C ASN A 231 -21.89 15.01 -16.35
N THR A 232 -21.16 14.60 -17.40
CA THR A 232 -20.56 15.54 -18.36
C THR A 232 -21.63 16.27 -19.18
N ALA A 233 -22.69 15.56 -19.60
CA ALA A 233 -23.82 16.17 -20.32
C ALA A 233 -24.63 17.16 -19.46
N ALA A 234 -24.82 16.85 -18.17
CA ALA A 234 -25.50 17.74 -17.22
C ALA A 234 -24.66 19.01 -16.90
N GLY A 235 -23.34 18.89 -16.77
CA GLY A 235 -22.46 20.04 -16.55
C GLY A 235 -22.38 21.00 -17.74
N GLY A 236 -22.55 20.49 -18.96
CA GLY A 236 -22.54 21.29 -20.19
C GLY A 236 -23.78 22.15 -20.44
N THR A 237 -24.90 21.89 -19.74
CA THR A 237 -26.16 22.64 -19.96
C THR A 237 -26.31 23.89 -19.07
N SER A 238 -25.40 24.13 -18.13
CA SER A 238 -25.43 25.30 -17.23
C SER A 238 -24.67 26.55 -17.74
N THR A 239 -24.04 26.52 -18.92
CA THR A 239 -23.24 27.65 -19.44
C THR A 239 -23.73 28.15 -20.80
N SER A 240 -24.99 28.58 -20.89
CA SER A 240 -25.45 29.46 -21.98
C SER A 240 -26.72 30.24 -21.61
N LYS A 241 -26.67 30.98 -20.50
CA LYS A 241 -27.58 32.11 -20.24
C LYS A 241 -26.86 33.19 -19.42
N THR A 242 -26.09 34.06 -20.08
CA THR A 242 -25.81 35.44 -19.63
C THR A 242 -25.10 36.22 -20.73
N SER A 243 -25.87 36.86 -21.62
CA SER A 243 -25.75 38.26 -22.05
C SER A 243 -26.72 38.51 -23.19
#